data_AF-A0A6B2UQS5-F1
#
_entry.id   AF-A0A6B2UQS5-F1
#
_cell.length_a   1.000
_cell.length_b   1.000
_cell.length_c   1.000
_cell.angle_alpha   90.00
_cell.angle_beta   90.00
_cell.angle_gamma   90.00
#
_symmetry.space_group_name_H-M   'P 1'
#
loop_
_entity.id
_entity.type
_entity.pdbx_description
1 polymer ?
#
loop_
_entity_poly.entity_id
_entity_poly.type
_entity_poly.pdbx_seq_one_letter_code
_entity_poly.pdbx_strand_id
1 'polypeptide(L)'
;PEVPSRNDGPRGRALDLTVLRPGGPPGTSGGHWYEAAELPDGSTLLAAGEVAGHGLARTTGTATLLGALRGIALTGAGPGALLDVLGQVVG
;
A
#
# COMPACT_ATOMS: atom_id res chain seq x y z
N PRO A 1 16.66 28.84 2.03
CA PRO A 1 16.97 27.53 2.64
C PRO A 1 17.05 26.46 1.56
N GLU A 2 18.27 26.03 1.26
CA GLU A 2 18.55 24.96 0.30
C GLU A 2 18.09 23.62 0.89
N VAL A 3 17.25 22.89 0.15
CA VAL A 3 16.82 21.55 0.53
C VAL A 3 17.99 20.61 0.23
N PRO A 4 18.54 19.87 1.21
CA PRO A 4 19.67 18.99 0.93
C PRO A 4 19.25 17.93 -0.09
N SER A 5 19.87 17.99 -1.25
CA SER A 5 19.79 16.93 -2.25
C SER A 5 20.54 15.72 -1.70
N ARG A 6 19.79 14.66 -1.33
CA ARG A 6 20.41 13.37 -1.06
C ARG A 6 19.51 12.23 -1.50
N ASN A 7 19.65 11.84 -2.77
CA ASN A 7 19.55 10.43 -3.15
C ASN A 7 20.21 10.19 -4.53
N ASP A 8 21.48 9.80 -4.54
CA ASP A 8 22.17 9.25 -5.73
C ASP A 8 22.07 7.72 -5.72
N GLY A 9 20.84 7.22 -5.64
CA GLY A 9 20.50 5.82 -5.95
C GLY A 9 20.07 5.68 -7.42
N PRO A 10 20.01 4.46 -7.99
CA PRO A 10 19.52 4.26 -9.34
C PRO A 10 18.14 4.91 -9.47
N ARG A 11 18.00 5.85 -10.41
CA ARG A 11 16.79 6.64 -10.62
C ARG A 11 15.67 5.73 -11.11
N GLY A 12 14.99 5.05 -10.18
CA GLY A 12 13.65 4.54 -10.40
C GLY A 12 12.79 5.67 -10.94
N ARG A 13 11.88 5.35 -11.87
CA ARG A 13 10.94 6.34 -12.40
C ARG A 13 10.17 6.96 -11.23
N ALA A 14 10.34 8.26 -11.00
CA ALA A 14 9.58 8.98 -9.99
C ALA A 14 8.09 8.99 -10.39
N LEU A 15 7.22 8.50 -9.50
CA LEU A 15 5.78 8.49 -9.66
C LEU A 15 5.19 9.51 -8.67
N ASP A 16 4.53 10.55 -9.20
CA ASP A 16 3.80 11.52 -8.39
C ASP A 16 2.35 11.06 -8.21
N LEU A 17 1.91 10.90 -6.95
CA LEU A 17 0.61 10.35 -6.58
C LEU A 17 -0.04 11.24 -5.52
N THR A 18 -1.22 11.77 -5.86
CA THR A 18 -2.09 12.47 -4.92
C THR A 18 -3.33 11.63 -4.63
N VAL A 19 -3.58 11.30 -3.36
CA VAL A 19 -4.76 10.56 -2.93
C VAL A 19 -5.71 11.49 -2.19
N LEU A 20 -6.88 11.75 -2.78
CA LEU A 20 -7.98 12.45 -2.13
C LEU A 20 -8.92 11.43 -1.48
N ARG A 21 -9.25 11.64 -0.20
CA ARG A 21 -10.35 10.93 0.45
C ARG A 21 -11.52 11.88 0.70
N PRO A 22 -12.70 11.62 0.13
CA PRO A 22 -13.93 12.28 0.56
C PRO A 22 -14.17 11.97 2.05
N GLY A 23 -14.44 12.98 2.86
CA GLY A 23 -14.77 12.78 4.27
C GLY A 23 -16.15 12.16 4.43
N GLY A 24 -16.28 11.18 5.34
CA GLY A 24 -17.55 10.71 5.90
C GLY A 24 -17.83 11.37 7.27
N PRO A 25 -19.02 11.16 7.87
CA PRO A 25 -19.38 11.76 9.16
C PRO A 25 -18.35 11.43 10.27
N PRO A 26 -18.20 12.29 11.29
CA PRO A 26 -17.24 12.06 12.37
C PRO A 26 -17.48 10.69 13.02
N GLY A 27 -16.44 9.86 13.09
CA GLY A 27 -16.51 8.48 13.58
C GLY A 27 -16.53 7.41 12.48
N THR A 28 -16.68 7.77 11.20
CA THR A 28 -16.58 6.85 10.06
C THR A 28 -15.21 6.86 9.39
N SER A 29 -14.14 7.05 10.15
CA SER A 29 -12.77 6.87 9.62
C SER A 29 -12.56 5.38 9.29
N GLY A 30 -13.09 4.96 8.14
CA GLY A 30 -12.89 3.65 7.53
C GLY A 30 -11.39 3.38 7.41
N GLY A 31 -11.02 2.11 7.55
CA GLY A 31 -9.62 1.65 7.54
C GLY A 31 -9.02 1.70 6.15
N HIS A 32 -9.07 2.85 5.48
CA HIS A 32 -8.40 3.00 4.21
C HIS A 32 -6.89 3.00 4.42
N TRP A 33 -6.20 2.28 3.55
CA TRP A 33 -4.76 2.13 3.56
C TRP A 33 -4.25 2.30 2.14
N TYR A 34 -2.98 2.68 2.04
CA TYR A 34 -2.24 2.74 0.80
C TYR A 34 -0.82 2.23 1.05
N GLU A 35 -0.24 1.64 0.03
CA GLU A 35 1.09 1.06 0.02
C GLU A 35 1.77 1.42 -1.28
N ALA A 36 2.96 2.01 -1.16
CA ALA A 36 3.87 2.25 -2.26
C ALA A 36 5.25 1.70 -1.86
N ALA A 37 5.82 0.83 -2.68
CA ALA A 37 7.15 0.27 -2.45
C ALA A 37 7.89 0.01 -3.77
N GLU A 38 9.18 0.28 -3.79
CA GLU A 38 10.06 -0.15 -4.88
C GLU A 38 10.36 -1.65 -4.73
N LEU A 39 10.26 -2.38 -5.84
CA LEU A 39 10.59 -3.79 -5.92
C LEU A 39 12.01 -3.99 -6.44
N PRO A 40 12.66 -5.13 -6.14
CA PRO A 40 14.04 -5.40 -6.55
C PRO A 40 14.29 -5.38 -8.07
N ASP A 41 13.24 -5.60 -8.86
CA ASP A 41 13.28 -5.54 -10.33
C ASP A 41 13.18 -4.10 -10.88
N GLY A 42 13.09 -3.10 -10.00
CA GLY A 42 12.96 -1.68 -10.35
C GLY A 42 11.53 -1.23 -10.67
N SER A 43 10.55 -2.13 -10.55
CA SER A 43 9.13 -1.77 -10.64
C SER A 43 8.60 -1.21 -9.31
N THR A 44 7.42 -0.61 -9.34
CA THR A 44 6.77 -0.02 -8.16
C THR A 44 5.49 -0.78 -7.84
N LEU A 45 5.39 -1.33 -6.63
CA LEU A 45 4.14 -1.80 -6.05
C LEU A 45 3.33 -0.58 -5.63
N LEU A 46 2.11 -0.46 -6.16
CA LEU A 46 1.11 0.50 -5.70
C LEU A 46 -0.18 -0.23 -5.37
N ALA A 47 -0.61 -0.15 -4.11
CA ALA A 47 -1.85 -0.76 -3.65
C ALA A 47 -2.62 0.19 -2.74
N ALA A 48 -3.94 0.15 -2.80
CA ALA A 48 -4.82 0.90 -1.92
C ALA A 48 -6.11 0.12 -1.72
N GLY A 49 -6.75 0.32 -0.56
CA GLY A 49 -7.99 -0.36 -0.25
C GLY A 49 -8.61 0.15 1.03
N GLU A 50 -9.68 -0.53 1.45
CA GLU A 50 -10.37 -0.29 2.70
C GLU A 50 -10.54 -1.61 3.45
N VAL A 51 -10.31 -1.58 4.77
CA VAL A 51 -10.63 -2.70 5.66
C VAL A 51 -11.82 -2.30 6.52
N ALA A 52 -12.88 -3.11 6.46
CA ALA A 52 -14.07 -2.95 7.30
C ALA A 52 -13.77 -3.28 8.78
N GLY A 53 -14.57 -2.75 9.70
CA GLY A 53 -14.46 -3.01 11.14
C GLY A 53 -13.81 -1.87 11.94
N HIS A 54 -13.54 -2.14 13.22
CA HIS A 54 -13.12 -1.15 14.19
C HIS A 54 -12.08 -1.67 15.19
N GLY A 55 -11.28 -0.77 15.75
CA GLY A 55 -10.32 -1.08 16.82
C GLY A 55 -9.10 -1.88 16.36
N LEU A 56 -8.44 -2.55 17.30
CA LEU A 56 -7.17 -3.25 17.11
C LEU A 56 -7.23 -4.34 16.04
N ALA A 57 -8.32 -5.10 15.96
CA ALA A 57 -8.51 -6.16 14.97
C ALA A 57 -8.38 -5.64 13.53
N ARG A 58 -8.85 -4.42 13.27
CA ARG A 58 -8.67 -3.76 11.97
C ARG A 58 -7.20 -3.43 11.72
N THR A 59 -6.53 -2.80 12.68
CA THR A 59 -5.14 -2.39 12.56
C THR A 59 -4.21 -3.59 12.33
N THR A 60 -4.42 -4.68 13.07
CA THR A 60 -3.65 -5.91 12.90
C THR A 60 -3.95 -6.58 11.57
N GLY A 61 -5.21 -6.62 11.14
CA GLY A 61 -5.59 -7.15 9.83
C GLY A 61 -4.97 -6.37 8.68
N THR A 62 -4.97 -5.04 8.74
CA THR A 62 -4.29 -4.17 7.76
C THR A 62 -2.78 -4.43 7.76
N ALA A 63 -2.13 -4.54 8.91
CA ALA A 63 -0.69 -4.81 8.97
C ALA A 63 -0.31 -6.18 8.37
N THR A 64 -1.09 -7.22 8.66
CA THR A 64 -0.90 -8.56 8.07
C THR A 64 -1.10 -8.53 6.55
N LEU A 65 -2.13 -7.83 6.07
CA LEU A 65 -2.40 -7.70 4.64
C LEU A 65 -1.25 -7.01 3.89
N LEU A 66 -0.75 -5.89 4.41
CA LEU A 66 0.39 -5.16 3.83
C LEU A 66 1.67 -6.02 3.83
N GLY A 67 1.89 -6.78 4.91
CA GLY A 67 3.02 -7.71 4.99
C GLY A 67 2.94 -8.81 3.92
N ALA A 68 1.76 -9.40 3.71
CA ALA A 68 1.54 -10.41 2.69
C ALA A 68 1.70 -9.84 1.27
N LEU A 69 1.15 -8.65 1.01
CA LEU A 69 1.30 -7.95 -0.27
C LEU A 69 2.77 -7.72 -0.63
N ARG A 70 3.56 -7.18 0.30
CA ARG A 70 5.01 -7.02 0.09
C ARG A 70 5.70 -8.36 -0.18
N GLY A 71 5.42 -9.37 0.64
CA GLY A 71 6.04 -10.69 0.48
C GLY A 71 5.80 -11.30 -0.90
N ILE A 72 4.59 -11.13 -1.44
CA ILE A 72 4.20 -11.66 -2.75
C ILE A 72 4.74 -10.80 -3.88
N ALA A 73 4.71 -9.48 -3.76
CA ALA A 73 5.28 -8.58 -4.75
C ALA A 73 6.80 -8.81 -4.93
N LEU A 74 7.51 -9.15 -3.86
CA LEU A 74 8.93 -9.52 -3.91
C LEU A 74 9.21 -10.80 -4.73
N THR A 75 8.19 -11.62 -5.01
CA THR A 75 8.34 -12.80 -5.89
C THR A 75 8.28 -12.47 -7.38
N GLY A 76 8.01 -11.21 -7.74
CA GLY A 76 7.73 -10.81 -9.13
C GLY A 76 6.30 -11.16 -9.58
N ALA A 77 5.42 -11.50 -8.63
CA ALA A 77 4.02 -11.78 -8.90
C ALA A 77 3.31 -10.55 -9.49
N GLY A 78 2.58 -10.76 -10.58
CA GLY A 78 1.82 -9.71 -11.24
C GLY A 78 0.59 -9.26 -10.43
N PRO A 79 -0.06 -8.15 -10.85
CA PRO A 79 -1.19 -7.54 -10.14
C PRO A 79 -2.35 -8.49 -9.85
N GLY A 80 -2.62 -9.45 -10.75
CA GLY A 80 -3.69 -10.43 -10.57
C GLY A 80 -3.48 -11.33 -9.34
N ALA A 81 -2.27 -11.83 -9.14
CA ALA A 81 -1.93 -12.66 -7.98
C ALA A 81 -1.98 -11.86 -6.67
N LEU A 82 -1.64 -10.57 -6.72
CA LEU A 82 -1.79 -9.66 -5.58
C LEU A 82 -3.27 -9.42 -5.23
N LEU A 83 -4.14 -9.30 -6.25
CA LEU A 83 -5.59 -9.17 -6.07
C LEU A 83 -6.24 -10.46 -5.56
N ASP A 84 -5.76 -11.63 -5.97
CA ASP A 84 -6.24 -12.91 -5.46
C ASP A 84 -5.97 -13.06 -3.95
N VAL A 85 -4.80 -12.62 -3.50
CA VAL A 85 -4.43 -12.61 -2.08
C VAL A 85 -5.28 -11.61 -1.29
N LEU A 86 -5.53 -10.43 -1.86
CA LEU A 86 -6.46 -9.47 -1.29
C LEU A 86 -7.86 -10.07 -1.13
N GLY A 87 -8.32 -10.86 -2.12
CA GLY A 87 -9.59 -11.59 -2.05
C GLY A 87 -9.62 -12.67 -0.96
N GLN A 88 -8.49 -13.34 -0.69
CA GLN A 88 -8.41 -14.41 0.32
C GLN A 88 -8.26 -13.92 1.76
N VAL A 89 -7.65 -12.76 1.99
CA VAL A 89 -7.42 -12.20 3.34
C VAL A 89 -8.64 -11.42 3.86
N VAL A 90 -9.52 -10.96 2.97
CA VAL A 90 -10.72 -10.18 3.31
C VAL A 90 -12.00 -11.05 3.31
N GLY A 91 -11.90 -12.32 2.92
CA GLY A 91 -12.98 -13.31 2.94
C GLY A 91 -13.24 -13.92 4.31
#